data_AF-A0A1H8RWA4-F1
#
_entry.id   AF-A0A1H8RWA4-F1
#
_cell.length_a   1.000
_cell.length_b   1.000
_cell.length_c   1.000
_cell.angle_alpha   90.00
_cell.angle_beta   90.00
_cell.angle_gamma   90.00
#
_symmetry.space_group_name_H-M   'P 1'
#
loop_
_entity.id
_entity.type
_entity.pdbx_description
1 polymer ?
#
loop_
_entity_poly.entity_id
_entity_poly.type
_entity_poly.pdbx_seq_one_letter_code
_entity_poly.pdbx_strand_id
1 'polypeptide(L)'
;MKILTLTPRKPIVYSPGMISLVLLPLFCLVYLKQHKAFVRYSAMDIAVWSPEWNSRLPKRLQRDFPPVRNYLRINLDGNEIGDKARLDFARLEIRKMLASGDTERGIDFHFWNTAKYQAFITAIDICQTENAGIYIPYKDDIYVIVPKR
;
A
#
# COMPACT_ATOMS: atom_id res chain seq x y z
N MET A 1 20.38 67.70 -29.69
CA MET A 1 20.11 66.40 -29.04
C MET A 1 21.33 66.00 -28.23
N LYS A 2 21.23 65.97 -26.89
CA LYS A 2 22.31 65.50 -26.01
C LYS A 2 22.15 64.00 -25.79
N ILE A 3 23.10 63.21 -26.27
CA ILE A 3 23.17 61.76 -26.04
C ILE A 3 23.76 61.56 -24.64
N LEU A 4 22.99 60.93 -23.75
CA LEU A 4 23.43 60.56 -22.41
C LEU A 4 24.53 59.50 -22.52
N THR A 5 25.77 59.89 -22.20
CA THR A 5 26.88 58.96 -22.07
C THR A 5 26.74 58.18 -20.76
N LEU A 6 26.18 56.96 -20.83
CA LEU A 6 26.17 56.00 -19.73
C LEU A 6 27.61 55.59 -19.41
N THR A 7 28.14 56.06 -18.29
CA THR A 7 29.42 55.57 -17.77
C THR A 7 29.27 54.12 -17.31
N PRO A 8 30.14 53.19 -17.75
CA PRO A 8 30.05 51.79 -17.35
C PRO A 8 30.31 51.66 -15.85
N ARG A 9 29.38 51.02 -15.13
CA ARG A 9 29.51 50.77 -13.69
C ARG A 9 30.57 49.69 -13.45
N LYS A 10 31.46 49.91 -12.48
CA LYS A 10 32.41 48.89 -12.00
C LYS A 10 31.63 47.67 -11.46
N PRO A 11 31.98 46.44 -11.84
CA PRO A 11 31.33 45.25 -11.33
C PRO A 11 31.57 45.14 -9.82
N ILE A 12 30.49 44.96 -9.06
CA ILE A 12 30.57 44.72 -7.62
C ILE A 12 30.99 43.27 -7.43
N VAL A 13 32.25 43.03 -7.06
CA VAL A 13 32.75 41.69 -6.73
C VAL A 13 32.42 41.42 -5.27
N TYR A 14 31.30 40.73 -5.03
CA TYR A 14 30.81 40.42 -3.69
C TYR A 14 31.32 39.04 -3.26
N SER A 15 32.59 38.97 -2.87
CA SER A 15 33.25 37.73 -2.41
C SER A 15 32.52 37.02 -1.26
N PRO A 16 31.92 37.72 -0.26
CA PRO A 16 31.10 37.06 0.77
C PRO A 16 29.86 36.37 0.19
N GLY A 17 29.29 36.92 -0.90
CA GLY A 17 28.16 36.33 -1.60
C GLY A 17 28.53 35.01 -2.27
N MET A 18 29.74 34.90 -2.83
CA MET A 18 30.19 33.64 -3.43
C MET A 18 30.37 32.54 -2.38
N ILE A 19 30.88 32.88 -1.20
CA ILE A 19 30.99 31.96 -0.06
C ILE A 19 29.60 31.51 0.42
N SER A 20 28.67 32.46 0.58
CA SER A 20 27.29 32.16 0.95
C SER A 20 26.60 31.28 -0.10
N LEU A 21 26.81 31.56 -1.39
CA LEU A 21 26.19 30.83 -2.49
C LEU A 21 26.57 29.34 -2.51
N VAL A 22 27.73 28.97 -1.97
CA VAL A 22 28.16 27.57 -1.84
C VAL A 22 27.76 26.96 -0.49
N LEU A 23 27.88 27.71 0.61
CA LEU A 23 27.59 27.19 1.96
C LEU A 23 26.10 27.01 2.23
N LEU A 24 25.24 27.90 1.72
CA LEU A 24 23.80 27.85 1.99
C LEU A 24 23.14 26.57 1.45
N PRO A 25 23.39 26.15 0.18
CA PRO A 25 22.88 24.88 -0.33
C PRO A 25 23.41 23.67 0.46
N LEU A 26 24.69 23.71 0.86
CA LEU A 26 25.31 22.64 1.63
C LEU A 26 24.67 22.50 3.02
N PHE A 27 24.53 23.60 3.75
CA PHE A 27 23.86 23.60 5.05
C PHE A 27 22.38 23.21 4.93
N CYS A 28 21.70 23.64 3.86
CA CYS A 28 20.33 23.23 3.57
C CYS A 28 20.23 21.70 3.39
N LEU A 29 21.12 21.08 2.61
CA LEU A 29 21.14 19.63 2.44
C LEU A 29 21.44 18.88 3.74
N VAL A 30 22.38 19.38 4.56
CA VAL A 30 22.68 18.79 5.88
C VAL A 30 21.47 18.88 6.79
N TYR A 31 20.83 20.05 6.85
CA TYR A 31 19.62 20.27 7.65
C TYR A 31 18.49 19.34 7.22
N LEU A 32 18.19 19.27 5.91
CA LEU A 32 17.17 18.36 5.36
C LEU A 32 17.48 16.89 5.65
N LYS A 33 18.76 16.48 5.58
CA LYS A 33 19.20 15.12 5.93
C LYS A 33 18.99 14.82 7.42
N GLN A 34 19.35 15.74 8.31
CA GLN A 34 19.14 15.60 9.75
C GLN A 34 17.64 15.48 10.11
N HIS A 35 16.80 16.22 9.39
CA HIS A 35 15.35 16.19 9.57
C HIS A 35 14.64 15.08 8.78
N LYS A 36 15.37 14.05 8.30
CA LYS A 36 14.78 12.89 7.61
C LYS A 36 13.92 13.28 6.39
N ALA A 37 14.17 14.44 5.77
CA ALA A 37 13.37 14.94 4.65
C ALA A 37 13.43 14.03 3.41
N PHE A 38 14.46 13.17 3.32
CA PHE A 38 14.65 12.22 2.23
C PHE A 38 14.26 10.78 2.59
N VAL A 39 13.59 10.55 3.72
CA VAL A 39 13.06 9.21 4.04
C VAL A 39 11.97 8.88 3.03
N ARG A 40 12.16 7.77 2.31
CA ARG A 40 11.15 7.23 1.41
C ARG A 40 10.13 6.45 2.22
N TYR A 41 8.92 6.99 2.31
CA TYR A 41 7.78 6.22 2.77
C TYR A 41 7.22 5.42 1.60
N SER A 42 6.91 4.16 1.85
CA SER A 42 6.16 3.32 0.91
C SER A 42 4.80 3.09 1.52
N ALA A 43 3.76 3.21 0.71
CA ALA A 43 2.40 2.90 1.08
C ALA A 43 1.87 1.81 0.14
N MET A 44 0.91 1.06 0.64
CA MET A 44 0.18 0.07 -0.12
C MET A 44 -1.28 0.45 -0.08
N ASP A 45 -1.88 0.62 -1.25
CA ASP A 45 -3.31 0.84 -1.35
C ASP A 45 -4.04 -0.48 -1.10
N ILE A 46 -4.95 -0.44 -0.12
CA ILE A 46 -5.79 -1.59 0.25
C ILE A 46 -7.24 -1.16 0.06
N ALA A 47 -7.92 -1.79 -0.91
CA ALA A 47 -9.34 -1.59 -1.11
C ALA A 47 -10.14 -2.39 -0.08
N VAL A 48 -10.83 -1.70 0.82
CA VAL A 48 -11.64 -2.31 1.88
C VAL A 48 -13.13 -2.22 1.52
N TRP A 49 -13.90 -3.26 1.83
CA TRP A 49 -15.35 -3.20 1.65
C TRP A 49 -16.01 -2.26 2.65
N SER A 50 -16.96 -1.45 2.18
CA SER A 50 -17.80 -0.60 3.04
C SER A 50 -19.28 -0.78 2.70
N PRO A 51 -20.12 -1.22 3.66
CA PRO A 51 -21.56 -1.33 3.45
C PRO A 51 -22.22 0.03 3.21
N GLU A 52 -21.68 1.11 3.78
CA GLU A 52 -22.15 2.48 3.55
C GLU A 52 -21.90 2.93 2.11
N TRP A 53 -20.77 2.54 1.53
CA TRP A 53 -20.48 2.83 0.13
C TRP A 53 -21.43 2.05 -0.77
N ASN A 54 -21.64 0.76 -0.49
CA ASN A 54 -22.56 -0.09 -1.26
C ASN A 54 -23.99 0.45 -1.24
N SER A 55 -24.49 0.94 -0.10
CA SER A 55 -25.86 1.47 0.00
C SER A 55 -26.08 2.76 -0.79
N ARG A 56 -25.01 3.54 -1.07
CA ARG A 56 -25.06 4.76 -1.91
C ARG A 56 -25.08 4.45 -3.40
N LEU A 57 -24.72 3.22 -3.81
CA LEU A 57 -24.73 2.83 -5.21
C LEU A 57 -26.17 2.65 -5.72
N PRO A 58 -26.45 2.92 -7.01
CA PRO A 58 -27.70 2.53 -7.65
C PRO A 58 -27.98 1.04 -7.41
N LYS A 59 -29.24 0.66 -7.13
CA LYS A 59 -29.64 -0.73 -6.79
C LYS A 59 -29.04 -1.81 -7.72
N ARG A 60 -28.91 -1.52 -9.02
CA ARG A 60 -28.31 -2.42 -10.02
C ARG A 60 -26.81 -2.72 -9.82
N LEU A 61 -26.11 -1.87 -9.07
CA LEU A 61 -24.68 -1.96 -8.75
C LEU A 61 -24.43 -2.41 -7.32
N GLN A 62 -25.47 -2.48 -6.48
CA GLN A 62 -25.36 -3.02 -5.14
C GLN A 62 -25.00 -4.49 -5.23
N ARG A 63 -23.99 -4.91 -4.48
CA ARG A 63 -23.54 -6.31 -4.42
C ARG A 63 -23.69 -6.82 -3.00
N ASP A 64 -24.13 -8.07 -2.87
CA ASP A 64 -24.04 -8.78 -1.60
C ASP A 64 -22.57 -9.12 -1.33
N PHE A 65 -22.17 -8.93 -0.07
CA PHE A 65 -20.81 -9.18 0.38
C PHE A 65 -20.83 -9.92 1.73
N PRO A 66 -19.98 -10.96 1.91
CA PRO A 66 -19.09 -11.54 0.90
C PRO A 66 -19.87 -12.26 -0.22
N PRO A 67 -19.30 -12.40 -1.43
CA PRO A 67 -19.92 -13.16 -2.51
C PRO A 67 -20.23 -14.60 -2.09
N VAL A 68 -21.39 -15.14 -2.49
CA VAL A 68 -21.77 -16.51 -2.13
C VAL A 68 -20.85 -17.53 -2.81
N ARG A 69 -19.93 -18.12 -2.03
CA ARG A 69 -18.92 -19.10 -2.44
C ARG A 69 -18.65 -20.12 -1.34
N ASN A 70 -18.02 -21.23 -1.70
CA ASN A 70 -17.52 -22.20 -0.72
C ASN A 70 -16.17 -21.74 -0.19
N TYR A 71 -16.18 -21.04 0.95
CA TYR A 71 -14.97 -20.51 1.56
C TYR A 71 -14.22 -21.54 2.40
N LEU A 72 -12.93 -21.69 2.12
CA LEU A 72 -11.98 -22.33 3.01
C LEU A 72 -11.54 -21.30 4.06
N ARG A 73 -11.97 -21.49 5.31
CA ARG A 73 -11.65 -20.58 6.40
C ARG A 73 -10.28 -20.90 7.03
N ILE A 74 -9.44 -19.89 7.11
CA ILE A 74 -8.11 -19.91 7.72
C ILE A 74 -8.14 -19.02 8.97
N ASN A 75 -8.18 -19.64 10.14
CA ASN A 75 -8.23 -18.93 11.41
C ASN A 75 -6.83 -18.60 11.91
N LEU A 76 -6.58 -17.33 12.20
CA LEU A 76 -5.31 -16.82 12.72
C LEU A 76 -5.50 -16.36 14.15
N ASP A 77 -4.85 -17.04 15.10
CA ASP A 77 -5.11 -16.93 16.55
C ASP A 77 -3.98 -16.24 17.32
N GLY A 78 -2.90 -15.86 16.64
CA GLY A 78 -1.72 -15.21 17.24
C GLY A 78 -0.61 -16.18 17.63
N ASN A 79 -0.81 -17.50 17.45
CA ASN A 79 0.25 -18.49 17.59
C ASN A 79 1.17 -18.43 16.35
N GLU A 80 2.35 -17.83 16.49
CA GLU A 80 3.26 -17.58 15.36
C GLU A 80 3.57 -18.82 14.51
N ILE A 81 3.82 -19.97 15.15
CA ILE A 81 4.18 -21.20 14.44
C ILE A 81 2.95 -21.76 13.71
N GLY A 82 1.79 -21.77 14.39
CA GLY A 82 0.53 -22.24 13.82
C GLY A 82 0.05 -21.35 12.67
N ASP A 83 0.03 -20.04 12.90
CA ASP A 83 -0.37 -19.03 11.92
C ASP A 83 0.52 -19.07 10.68
N LYS A 84 1.84 -19.24 10.86
CA LYS A 84 2.76 -19.38 9.72
C LYS A 84 2.40 -20.61 8.87
N ALA A 85 2.19 -21.77 9.48
CA ALA A 85 1.82 -22.99 8.75
C ALA A 85 0.47 -22.84 8.03
N ARG A 86 -0.51 -22.18 8.67
CA ARG A 86 -1.82 -21.89 8.09
C ARG A 86 -1.74 -20.91 6.91
N LEU A 87 -0.90 -19.87 7.02
CA LEU A 87 -0.63 -18.91 5.95
C LEU A 87 0.08 -19.57 4.76
N ASP A 88 1.07 -20.43 5.00
CA ASP A 88 1.76 -21.18 3.96
C ASP A 88 0.81 -22.15 3.25
N PHE A 89 -0.08 -22.82 3.99
CA PHE A 89 -1.15 -23.64 3.41
C PHE A 89 -2.11 -22.81 2.56
N ALA A 90 -2.55 -21.64 3.05
CA ALA A 90 -3.41 -20.75 2.29
C ALA A 90 -2.76 -20.26 0.99
N ARG A 91 -1.45 -19.97 1.00
CA ARG A 91 -0.68 -19.64 -0.21
C ARG A 91 -0.75 -20.77 -1.25
N LEU A 92 -0.60 -22.02 -0.84
CA LEU A 92 -0.70 -23.17 -1.74
C LEU A 92 -2.11 -23.32 -2.32
N GLU A 93 -3.14 -23.13 -1.50
CA GLU A 93 -4.53 -23.19 -1.96
C GLU A 93 -4.87 -22.04 -2.93
N ILE A 94 -4.40 -20.82 -2.68
CA ILE A 94 -4.54 -19.69 -3.64
C ILE A 94 -3.92 -20.07 -4.99
N ARG A 95 -2.67 -20.57 -4.99
CA ARG A 95 -2.00 -21.01 -6.23
C ARG A 95 -2.80 -22.07 -6.98
N LYS A 96 -3.35 -23.05 -6.26
CA LYS A 96 -4.16 -24.11 -6.83
C LYS A 96 -5.47 -23.58 -7.42
N MET A 97 -6.15 -22.67 -6.73
CA MET A 97 -7.35 -22.01 -7.22
C MET A 97 -7.08 -21.20 -8.50
N LEU A 98 -5.98 -20.45 -8.53
CA LEU A 98 -5.57 -19.68 -9.72
C LEU A 98 -5.21 -20.60 -10.90
N ALA A 99 -4.45 -21.67 -10.66
CA ALA A 99 -4.03 -22.61 -11.69
C ALA A 99 -5.22 -23.39 -12.30
N SER A 100 -6.21 -23.73 -11.48
CA SER A 100 -7.42 -24.44 -11.92
C SER A 100 -8.51 -23.52 -12.47
N GLY A 101 -8.40 -22.21 -12.26
CA GLY A 101 -9.47 -21.25 -12.58
C GLY A 101 -10.74 -21.49 -11.77
N ASP A 102 -10.61 -21.99 -10.54
CA ASP A 102 -11.76 -22.29 -9.69
C ASP A 102 -12.43 -20.99 -9.21
N THR A 103 -13.65 -20.77 -9.69
CA THR A 103 -14.45 -19.59 -9.34
C THR A 103 -15.51 -19.88 -8.28
N GLU A 104 -15.70 -21.14 -7.88
CA GLU A 104 -16.72 -21.55 -6.91
C GLU A 104 -16.20 -21.52 -5.48
N ARG A 105 -14.90 -21.77 -5.31
CA ARG A 105 -14.21 -21.71 -4.03
C ARG A 105 -13.65 -20.31 -3.75
N GLY A 106 -13.55 -20.00 -2.46
CA GLY A 106 -12.93 -18.80 -1.93
C GLY A 106 -12.02 -19.15 -0.76
N ILE A 107 -11.15 -18.22 -0.35
CA ILE A 107 -10.41 -18.32 0.90
C ILE A 107 -10.85 -17.16 1.79
N ASP A 108 -11.09 -17.48 3.07
CA ASP A 108 -11.51 -16.55 4.11
C ASP A 108 -10.45 -16.56 5.21
N PHE A 109 -9.62 -15.52 5.29
CA PHE A 109 -8.69 -15.35 6.40
C PHE A 109 -9.41 -14.67 7.55
N HIS A 110 -9.68 -15.39 8.63
CA HIS A 110 -10.30 -14.86 9.83
C HIS A 110 -9.24 -14.55 10.89
N PHE A 111 -9.19 -13.29 11.35
CA PHE A 111 -8.25 -12.81 12.36
C PHE A 111 -8.96 -12.72 13.70
N TRP A 112 -8.56 -13.55 14.66
CA TRP A 112 -9.04 -13.40 16.03
C TRP A 112 -8.50 -12.11 16.67
N ASN A 113 -9.14 -11.64 17.74
CA ASN A 113 -8.68 -10.48 18.51
C ASN A 113 -7.23 -10.65 19.06
N THR A 114 -6.76 -11.88 19.17
CA THR A 114 -5.39 -12.22 19.60
C THR A 114 -4.40 -12.32 18.44
N ALA A 115 -4.86 -12.24 17.19
CA ALA A 115 -4.03 -12.31 16.01
C ALA A 115 -3.02 -11.17 15.97
N LYS A 116 -1.80 -11.47 15.55
CA LYS A 116 -0.76 -10.45 15.40
C LYS A 116 -0.98 -9.68 14.12
N TYR A 117 -0.76 -8.36 14.15
CA TYR A 117 -0.82 -7.50 12.96
C TYR A 117 0.08 -8.00 11.81
N GLN A 118 1.21 -8.62 12.15
CA GLN A 118 2.09 -9.24 11.16
C GLN A 118 1.40 -10.36 10.36
N ALA A 119 0.49 -11.13 10.96
CA ALA A 119 -0.26 -12.17 10.26
C ALA A 119 -1.19 -11.54 9.19
N PHE A 120 -1.83 -10.41 9.52
CA PHE A 120 -2.65 -9.63 8.58
C PHE A 120 -1.82 -9.13 7.40
N ILE A 121 -0.67 -8.51 7.66
CA ILE A 121 0.23 -8.04 6.60
C ILE A 121 0.75 -9.19 5.75
N THR A 122 1.06 -10.33 6.36
CA THR A 122 1.52 -11.52 5.62
C THR A 122 0.42 -12.09 4.73
N ALA A 123 -0.84 -12.08 5.16
CA ALA A 123 -1.96 -12.50 4.31
C ALA A 123 -2.12 -11.60 3.08
N ILE A 124 -1.99 -10.28 3.24
CA ILE A 124 -2.01 -9.33 2.12
C ILE A 124 -0.80 -9.55 1.19
N ASP A 125 0.39 -9.71 1.75
CA ASP A 125 1.62 -9.99 0.99
C ASP A 125 1.51 -11.27 0.17
N ILE A 126 0.89 -12.32 0.72
CA ILE A 126 0.55 -13.55 -0.02
C ILE A 126 -0.39 -13.22 -1.18
N CYS A 127 -1.47 -12.48 -0.94
CA CYS A 127 -2.42 -12.12 -2.00
C CYS A 127 -1.75 -11.35 -3.14
N GLN A 128 -0.84 -10.43 -2.82
CA GLN A 128 -0.11 -9.66 -3.83
C GLN A 128 0.95 -10.49 -4.56
N THR A 129 1.74 -11.27 -3.82
CA THR A 129 2.81 -12.11 -4.37
C THR A 129 2.25 -13.16 -5.32
N GLU A 130 1.11 -13.76 -4.97
CA GLU A 130 0.46 -14.77 -5.81
C GLU A 130 -0.45 -14.17 -6.89
N ASN A 131 -0.57 -12.84 -6.96
CA ASN A 131 -1.50 -12.13 -7.84
C ASN A 131 -2.94 -12.68 -7.72
N ALA A 132 -3.39 -12.85 -6.47
CA ALA A 132 -4.72 -13.33 -6.14
C ALA A 132 -5.75 -12.37 -6.75
N GLY A 133 -6.55 -12.87 -7.69
CA GLY A 133 -7.32 -12.03 -8.62
C GLY A 133 -8.17 -10.94 -7.94
N ILE A 134 -8.90 -11.26 -6.87
CA ILE A 134 -9.61 -10.28 -6.05
C ILE A 134 -9.42 -10.68 -4.58
N TYR A 135 -8.91 -9.75 -3.76
CA TYR A 135 -8.91 -9.87 -2.30
C TYR A 135 -9.51 -8.61 -1.67
N ILE A 136 -10.38 -8.77 -0.69
CA ILE A 136 -11.13 -7.67 -0.08
C ILE A 136 -11.17 -7.88 1.44
N PRO A 137 -10.49 -7.03 2.22
CA PRO A 137 -10.64 -6.99 3.67
C PRO A 137 -12.01 -6.43 4.06
N TYR A 138 -12.59 -7.00 5.11
CA TYR A 138 -13.79 -6.50 5.76
C TYR A 138 -13.87 -6.98 7.20
N LYS A 139 -13.95 -6.04 8.15
CA LYS A 139 -13.91 -6.32 9.60
C LYS A 139 -12.67 -7.15 9.96
N ASP A 140 -12.88 -8.33 10.54
CA ASP A 140 -11.86 -9.24 11.03
C ASP A 140 -11.50 -10.31 9.98
N ASP A 141 -11.95 -10.14 8.74
CA ASP A 141 -11.77 -11.11 7.67
C ASP A 141 -11.09 -10.50 6.42
N ILE A 142 -10.37 -11.34 5.66
CA ILE A 142 -9.98 -11.05 4.28
C ILE A 142 -10.53 -12.15 3.36
N TYR A 143 -11.36 -11.75 2.41
CA TYR A 143 -11.95 -12.66 1.43
C TYR A 143 -11.14 -12.64 0.14
N VAL A 144 -10.69 -13.80 -0.31
CA VAL A 144 -9.95 -13.99 -1.56
C VAL A 144 -10.76 -14.85 -2.51
N ILE A 145 -10.95 -14.36 -3.73
CA ILE A 145 -11.69 -15.07 -4.79
C ILE A 145 -10.97 -14.92 -6.14
N VAL A 146 -11.18 -15.90 -7.02
CA VAL A 146 -10.77 -15.81 -8.41
C VAL A 146 -11.97 -15.30 -9.23
N PRO A 147 -11.84 -14.20 -9.99
CA PRO A 147 -12.93 -13.72 -10.82
C PRO A 147 -13.21 -14.69 -11.98
N LYS A 148 -14.49 -14.80 -12.35
CA LYS A 148 -14.91 -15.51 -13.55
C LYS A 148 -14.48 -14.69 -14.78
N ARG A 149 -13.59 -15.25 -15.60
CA ARG A 149 -13.21 -14.67 -16.90
C ARG A 149 -14.36 -14.77 -17.90
#